data_AF-A0ABD5S3F4-F1
#
_entry.id   AF-A0ABD5S3F4-F1
#
_cell.length_a   1.000
_cell.length_b   1.000
_cell.length_c   1.000
_cell.angle_alpha   90.00
_cell.angle_beta   90.00
_cell.angle_gamma   90.00
#
_symmetry.space_group_name_H-M   'P 1'
#
loop_
_entity.id
_entity.type
_entity.pdbx_description
1 polymer ?
#
loop_
_entity_poly.entity_id
_entity_poly.type
_entity_poly.pdbx_seq_one_letter_code
_entity_poly.pdbx_strand_id
1 'polypeptide(L)'
;MSTATSRSSSGGSGPPSAESGRLGVVKQIVSTIQEREVTFMAASISYYAFASLIPLLVLATVVALFVGGQPLQQQIVGYAQANLPEAAQDLVLGALSEEAGGARGSLGIVSLGLTLWGALKIFRGVDVAFSRVYGSDPGGVVEQVKDGVTVLGAIGLGIVGISVVTTVIAVIDLPFAGLLSPVVLLLTLCVAFFPFYYVLPDRDDLSPREALPGTVFAAVGWTALGTVFGVYAGSAG
;
A
#
# COMPACT_ATOMS: atom_id res chain seq x y z
N MET A 1 50.54 -14.56 -50.23
CA MET A 1 51.43 -15.33 -49.35
C MET A 1 52.47 -14.38 -48.77
N SER A 2 52.12 -13.66 -47.69
CA SER A 2 53.07 -13.21 -46.66
C SER A 2 52.29 -12.53 -45.53
N THR A 3 52.46 -13.11 -44.37
CA THR A 3 52.00 -12.78 -43.01
C THR A 3 52.31 -11.37 -42.55
N ALA A 4 51.34 -10.73 -41.87
CA ALA A 4 51.62 -9.71 -40.87
C ALA A 4 50.62 -9.87 -39.71
N THR A 5 51.08 -10.58 -38.70
CA THR A 5 50.52 -10.78 -37.37
C THR A 5 50.54 -9.45 -36.60
N SER A 6 49.40 -8.94 -36.16
CA SER A 6 49.34 -7.95 -35.08
C SER A 6 48.90 -8.63 -33.79
N ARG A 7 49.79 -8.59 -32.81
CA ARG A 7 49.63 -9.03 -31.42
C ARG A 7 49.74 -7.77 -30.56
N SER A 8 48.77 -7.50 -29.69
CA SER A 8 48.79 -6.56 -28.55
C SER A 8 47.33 -6.14 -28.29
N SER A 9 46.71 -6.21 -27.11
CA SER A 9 47.18 -6.43 -25.75
C SER A 9 46.00 -6.98 -24.94
N SER A 10 46.17 -8.12 -24.27
CA SER A 10 45.26 -8.56 -23.22
C SER A 10 45.62 -7.81 -21.94
N GLY A 11 45.10 -6.59 -21.80
CA GLY A 11 45.12 -5.85 -20.55
C GLY A 11 44.30 -6.62 -19.52
N GLY A 12 44.98 -7.17 -18.51
CA GLY A 12 44.35 -7.91 -17.42
C GLY A 12 43.37 -7.02 -16.66
N SER A 13 42.09 -7.36 -16.71
CA SER A 13 41.10 -6.90 -15.76
C SER A 13 41.31 -7.66 -14.44
N GLY A 14 42.16 -7.10 -13.58
CA GLY A 14 42.16 -7.47 -12.16
C GLY A 14 40.76 -7.27 -11.57
N PRO A 15 40.36 -8.08 -10.57
CA PRO A 15 39.04 -7.96 -9.97
C PRO A 15 38.82 -6.53 -9.44
N PRO A 16 37.65 -5.92 -9.69
CA PRO A 16 37.38 -4.57 -9.21
C PRO A 16 37.51 -4.53 -7.68
N SER A 17 38.24 -3.53 -7.18
CA SER A 17 38.35 -3.27 -5.74
C SER A 17 36.95 -3.05 -5.16
N ALA A 18 36.69 -3.63 -3.98
CA ALA A 18 35.35 -3.67 -3.38
C ALA A 18 34.68 -2.30 -3.19
N GLU A 19 35.48 -1.21 -3.13
CA GLU A 19 34.99 0.17 -3.07
C GLU A 19 34.39 0.67 -4.39
N SER A 20 34.95 0.26 -5.54
CA SER A 20 34.37 0.59 -6.87
C SER A 20 33.03 -0.12 -7.09
N GLY A 21 32.82 -1.28 -6.46
CA GLY A 21 31.57 -2.02 -6.54
C GLY A 21 30.41 -1.34 -5.80
N ARG A 22 30.62 -0.88 -4.56
CA ARG A 22 29.57 -0.25 -3.73
C ARG A 22 29.10 1.09 -4.29
N LEU A 23 30.04 1.93 -4.71
CA LEU A 23 29.73 3.21 -5.35
C LEU A 23 29.03 3.00 -6.70
N GLY A 24 29.40 1.95 -7.43
CA GLY A 24 28.72 1.55 -8.66
C GLY A 24 27.25 1.20 -8.44
N VAL A 25 26.95 0.40 -7.41
CA VAL A 25 25.56 0.00 -7.07
C VAL A 25 24.72 1.21 -6.67
N VAL A 26 25.22 2.09 -5.81
CA VAL A 26 24.48 3.30 -5.41
C VAL A 26 24.21 4.20 -6.61
N LYS A 27 25.22 4.42 -7.47
CA LYS A 27 25.05 5.22 -8.68
C LYS A 27 24.03 4.60 -9.63
N GLN A 28 24.03 3.28 -9.76
CA GLN A 28 23.06 2.55 -10.58
C GLN A 28 21.63 2.65 -10.02
N ILE A 29 21.45 2.55 -8.69
CA ILE A 29 20.16 2.76 -8.03
C ILE A 29 19.64 4.17 -8.32
N VAL A 30 20.48 5.20 -8.13
CA VAL A 30 20.10 6.59 -8.39
C VAL A 30 19.75 6.82 -9.87
N SER A 31 20.56 6.29 -10.79
CA SER A 31 20.28 6.34 -12.23
C SER A 31 18.92 5.71 -12.54
N THR A 32 18.65 4.53 -11.97
CA THR A 32 17.39 3.81 -12.19
C THR A 32 16.19 4.60 -11.63
N ILE A 33 16.32 5.22 -10.46
CA ILE A 33 15.27 6.05 -9.85
C ILE A 33 14.92 7.24 -10.76
N GLN A 34 15.94 7.89 -11.34
CA GLN A 34 15.77 9.03 -12.24
C GLN A 34 15.21 8.60 -13.59
N GLU A 35 15.80 7.60 -14.23
CA GLU A 35 15.40 7.07 -15.54
C GLU A 35 13.97 6.53 -15.54
N ARG A 36 13.53 5.93 -14.42
CA ARG A 36 12.18 5.39 -14.27
C ARG A 36 11.20 6.33 -13.60
N GLU A 37 11.60 7.57 -13.29
CA GLU A 37 10.75 8.55 -12.62
C GLU A 37 10.05 8.01 -11.35
N VAL A 38 10.75 7.19 -10.56
CA VAL A 38 10.16 6.42 -9.45
C VAL A 38 9.46 7.32 -8.42
N THR A 39 10.05 8.48 -8.12
CA THR A 39 9.45 9.46 -7.20
C THR A 39 8.14 10.00 -7.73
N PHE A 40 8.06 10.25 -9.04
CA PHE A 40 6.85 10.74 -9.68
C PHE A 40 5.75 9.66 -9.65
N MET A 41 6.08 8.42 -10.00
CA MET A 41 5.14 7.29 -9.91
C MET A 41 4.67 7.05 -8.47
N ALA A 42 5.57 7.11 -7.49
CA ALA A 42 5.20 6.97 -6.08
C ALA A 42 4.24 8.09 -5.62
N ALA A 43 4.50 9.34 -6.05
CA ALA A 43 3.65 10.48 -5.74
C ALA A 43 2.26 10.34 -6.37
N SER A 44 2.16 9.90 -7.63
CA SER A 44 0.87 9.70 -8.30
C SER A 44 0.07 8.55 -7.66
N ILE A 45 0.70 7.41 -7.37
CA ILE A 45 0.06 6.29 -6.65
C ILE A 45 -0.47 6.74 -5.29
N SER A 46 0.35 7.48 -4.51
CA SER A 46 -0.06 8.03 -3.22
C SER A 46 -1.26 8.99 -3.36
N TYR A 47 -1.20 9.91 -4.31
CA TYR A 47 -2.30 10.83 -4.60
C TYR A 47 -3.60 10.10 -4.93
N TYR A 48 -3.55 9.04 -5.76
CA TYR A 48 -4.75 8.25 -6.07
C TYR A 48 -5.24 7.38 -4.92
N ALA A 49 -4.33 6.82 -4.12
CA ALA A 49 -4.71 6.12 -2.91
C ALA A 49 -5.48 7.04 -1.97
N PHE A 50 -5.00 8.28 -1.76
CA PHE A 50 -5.72 9.26 -0.94
C PHE A 50 -7.02 9.74 -1.60
N ALA A 51 -7.02 10.02 -2.90
CA ALA A 51 -8.22 10.45 -3.60
C ALA A 51 -9.31 9.35 -3.64
N SER A 52 -8.92 8.09 -3.71
CA SER A 52 -9.84 6.93 -3.67
C SER A 52 -10.31 6.56 -2.28
N LEU A 53 -9.68 7.08 -1.22
CA LEU A 53 -10.05 6.80 0.16
C LEU A 53 -11.49 7.23 0.46
N ILE A 54 -11.93 8.39 -0.02
CA ILE A 54 -13.31 8.86 0.17
C ILE A 54 -14.33 7.91 -0.48
N PRO A 55 -14.24 7.60 -1.79
CA PRO A 55 -15.10 6.58 -2.42
C PRO A 55 -15.09 5.22 -1.71
N LEU A 56 -13.90 4.74 -1.30
CA LEU A 56 -13.76 3.45 -0.62
C LEU A 56 -14.38 3.44 0.77
N LEU A 57 -14.27 4.54 1.53
CA LEU A 57 -14.90 4.68 2.84
C LEU A 57 -16.41 4.71 2.72
N VAL A 58 -16.96 5.44 1.73
CA VAL A 58 -18.40 5.42 1.45
C VAL A 58 -18.82 3.99 1.12
N LEU A 59 -18.15 3.33 0.17
CA LEU A 59 -18.44 1.95 -0.22
C LEU A 59 -18.39 0.98 0.97
N ALA A 60 -17.32 1.05 1.78
CA ALA A 60 -17.15 0.21 2.96
C ALA A 60 -18.28 0.44 3.96
N THR A 61 -18.69 1.69 4.16
CA THR A 61 -19.82 2.06 5.02
C THR A 61 -21.12 1.44 4.52
N VAL A 62 -21.42 1.56 3.21
CA VAL A 62 -22.67 1.01 2.67
C VAL A 62 -22.70 -0.52 2.75
N VAL A 63 -21.58 -1.19 2.43
CA VAL A 63 -21.46 -2.64 2.55
C VAL A 63 -21.60 -3.07 4.01
N ALA A 64 -20.95 -2.38 4.94
CA ALA A 64 -21.07 -2.66 6.36
C ALA A 64 -22.52 -2.52 6.84
N LEU A 65 -23.23 -1.47 6.44
CA LEU A 65 -24.64 -1.29 6.77
C LEU A 65 -25.53 -2.39 6.19
N PHE A 66 -25.27 -2.78 4.95
CA PHE A 66 -26.04 -3.82 4.28
C PHE A 66 -25.85 -5.19 4.94
N VAL A 67 -24.62 -5.53 5.33
CA VAL A 67 -24.28 -6.83 5.93
C VAL A 67 -24.58 -6.87 7.44
N GLY A 68 -24.29 -5.79 8.17
CA GLY A 68 -24.32 -5.74 9.64
C GLY A 68 -25.57 -5.11 10.25
N GLY A 69 -26.41 -4.42 9.47
CA GLY A 69 -27.64 -3.80 9.94
C GLY A 69 -27.46 -2.72 11.03
N GLN A 70 -28.53 -2.43 11.77
CA GLN A 70 -28.53 -1.38 12.81
C GLN A 70 -27.49 -1.53 13.94
N PRO A 71 -27.15 -2.74 14.43
CA PRO A 71 -26.14 -2.88 15.48
C PRO A 71 -24.75 -2.40 15.04
N LEU A 72 -24.34 -2.75 13.82
CA LEU A 72 -23.05 -2.34 13.27
C LEU A 72 -23.03 -0.84 12.97
N GLN A 73 -24.16 -0.27 12.53
CA GLN A 73 -24.32 1.17 12.35
C GLN A 73 -24.02 1.95 13.63
N GLN A 74 -24.59 1.54 14.77
CA GLN A 74 -24.38 2.22 16.05
C GLN A 74 -22.92 2.14 16.52
N GLN A 75 -22.25 1.01 16.27
CA GLN A 75 -20.83 0.86 16.58
C GLN A 75 -19.95 1.77 15.71
N ILE A 76 -20.22 1.86 14.41
CA ILE A 76 -19.49 2.74 13.49
C ILE A 76 -19.67 4.20 13.89
N VAL A 77 -20.88 4.63 14.22
CA VAL A 77 -21.16 6.00 14.69
C VAL A 77 -20.41 6.30 15.98
N GLY A 78 -20.50 5.40 16.98
CA GLY A 78 -19.81 5.58 18.26
C GLY A 78 -18.30 5.66 18.10
N TYR A 79 -17.72 4.84 17.21
CA TYR A 79 -16.29 4.88 16.93
C TYR A 79 -15.87 6.16 16.20
N ALA A 80 -16.65 6.60 15.22
CA ALA A 80 -16.41 7.84 14.47
C ALA A 80 -16.43 9.06 15.41
N GLN A 81 -17.44 9.16 16.27
CA GLN A 81 -17.55 10.26 17.24
C GLN A 81 -16.40 10.28 18.26
N ALA A 82 -15.90 9.11 18.66
CA ALA A 82 -14.82 9.01 19.64
C ALA A 82 -13.42 9.25 19.05
N ASN A 83 -13.21 9.01 17.76
CA ASN A 83 -11.87 8.95 17.16
C ASN A 83 -11.65 9.87 15.96
N LEU A 84 -12.70 10.40 15.32
CA LEU A 84 -12.56 11.26 14.15
C LEU A 84 -12.73 12.75 14.50
N PRO A 85 -11.99 13.65 13.83
CA PRO A 85 -12.27 15.08 13.85
C PRO A 85 -13.69 15.39 13.37
N GLU A 86 -14.29 16.48 13.87
CA GLU A 86 -15.68 16.87 13.63
C GLU A 86 -16.06 16.87 12.13
N ALA A 87 -15.20 17.44 11.28
CA ALA A 87 -15.39 17.48 9.82
C ALA A 87 -15.50 16.08 9.17
N ALA A 88 -14.89 15.05 9.75
CA ALA A 88 -14.97 13.67 9.27
C ALA A 88 -16.17 12.92 9.88
N GLN A 89 -16.67 13.34 11.05
CA GLN A 89 -17.90 12.79 11.64
C GLN A 89 -19.11 13.09 10.76
N ASP A 90 -19.22 14.32 10.26
CA ASP A 90 -20.33 14.74 9.39
C ASP A 90 -20.39 13.94 8.09
N LEU A 91 -19.24 13.56 7.52
CA LEU A 91 -19.17 12.71 6.34
C LEU A 91 -19.70 11.30 6.62
N VAL A 92 -19.35 10.73 7.77
CA VAL A 92 -19.83 9.40 8.20
C VAL A 92 -21.33 9.46 8.51
N LEU A 93 -21.78 10.45 9.29
CA LEU A 93 -23.19 10.60 9.65
C LEU A 93 -24.07 10.92 8.42
N GLY A 94 -23.57 11.70 7.47
CA GLY A 94 -24.24 11.99 6.20
C GLY A 94 -24.48 10.74 5.37
N ALA A 95 -23.43 9.94 5.16
CA ALA A 95 -23.54 8.67 4.44
C ALA A 95 -24.53 7.71 5.13
N LEU A 96 -24.46 7.63 6.46
CA LEU A 96 -25.32 6.75 7.25
C LEU A 96 -26.80 7.18 7.29
N SER A 97 -27.08 8.49 7.21
CA SER A 97 -28.45 9.02 7.30
C SER A 97 -29.19 9.00 5.96
N GLU A 98 -28.50 9.24 4.84
CA GLU A 98 -29.09 9.09 3.50
C GLU A 98 -29.40 7.63 3.16
N GLU A 99 -28.56 6.68 3.58
CA GLU A 99 -28.77 5.24 3.29
C GLU A 99 -29.70 4.53 4.26
N ALA A 100 -29.69 4.90 5.55
CA ALA A 100 -30.59 4.27 6.55
C ALA A 100 -32.08 4.56 6.32
N GLY A 101 -32.42 5.66 5.62
CA GLY A 101 -33.80 6.00 5.27
C GLY A 101 -34.40 5.15 4.13
N GLY A 102 -33.58 4.57 3.26
CA GLY A 102 -34.02 3.87 2.04
C GLY A 102 -33.67 2.37 1.95
N ALA A 103 -32.81 1.86 2.83
CA ALA A 103 -32.20 0.53 2.72
C ALA A 103 -33.11 -0.69 2.96
N ARG A 104 -34.43 -0.53 3.08
CA ARG A 104 -35.38 -1.64 3.29
C ARG A 104 -36.31 -1.82 2.09
N GLY A 105 -35.75 -2.09 0.90
CA GLY A 105 -36.52 -2.41 -0.30
C GLY A 105 -35.67 -2.47 -1.57
N SER A 106 -36.28 -2.88 -2.70
CA SER A 106 -35.65 -2.95 -4.02
C SER A 106 -35.04 -1.62 -4.48
N LEU A 107 -35.54 -0.47 -4.00
CA LEU A 107 -34.95 0.84 -4.25
C LEU A 107 -33.56 1.03 -3.62
N GLY A 108 -33.30 0.45 -2.44
CA GLY A 108 -32.01 0.57 -1.75
C GLY A 108 -30.88 -0.15 -2.49
N ILE A 109 -31.18 -1.27 -3.14
CA ILE A 109 -30.21 -2.01 -3.97
C ILE A 109 -29.86 -1.21 -5.23
N VAL A 110 -30.86 -0.53 -5.82
CA VAL A 110 -30.66 0.32 -7.01
C VAL A 110 -29.88 1.57 -6.68
N SER A 111 -30.16 2.25 -5.56
CA SER A 111 -29.40 3.42 -5.11
C SER A 111 -27.97 3.05 -4.75
N LEU A 112 -27.76 1.94 -4.04
CA LEU A 112 -26.45 1.37 -3.77
C LEU A 112 -25.66 1.16 -5.07
N GLY A 113 -26.27 0.48 -6.04
CA GLY A 113 -25.65 0.23 -7.35
C GLY A 113 -25.29 1.51 -8.10
N LEU A 114 -26.15 2.54 -8.04
CA LEU A 114 -25.92 3.82 -8.71
C LEU A 114 -24.80 4.63 -8.05
N THR A 115 -24.75 4.67 -6.71
CA THR A 115 -23.68 5.30 -5.94
C THR A 115 -22.35 4.62 -6.18
N LEU A 116 -22.33 3.28 -6.12
CA LEU A 116 -21.17 2.46 -6.50
C LEU A 116 -20.68 2.82 -7.90
N TRP A 117 -21.60 2.83 -8.87
CA TRP A 117 -21.27 3.12 -10.25
C TRP A 117 -20.73 4.55 -10.44
N GLY A 118 -21.28 5.54 -9.72
CA GLY A 118 -20.79 6.92 -9.73
C GLY A 118 -19.36 7.03 -9.17
N ALA A 119 -19.12 6.43 -8.01
CA ALA A 119 -17.80 6.36 -7.38
C ALA A 119 -16.76 5.66 -8.27
N LEU A 120 -17.11 4.50 -8.84
CA LEU A 120 -16.28 3.74 -9.78
C LEU A 120 -15.97 4.53 -11.06
N LYS A 121 -16.93 5.30 -11.58
CA LYS A 121 -16.72 6.14 -12.78
C LYS A 121 -15.75 7.29 -12.49
N ILE A 122 -15.83 7.93 -11.32
CA ILE A 122 -14.90 9.00 -10.94
C ILE A 122 -13.47 8.44 -10.84
N PHE A 123 -13.29 7.30 -10.15
CA PHE A 123 -12.00 6.62 -10.04
C PHE A 123 -11.43 6.30 -11.43
N ARG A 124 -12.24 5.67 -12.30
CA ARG A 124 -11.83 5.30 -13.66
C ARG A 124 -11.56 6.52 -14.55
N GLY A 125 -12.29 7.62 -14.38
CA GLY A 125 -12.07 8.85 -15.15
C GLY A 125 -10.72 9.50 -14.85
N VAL A 126 -10.29 9.44 -13.59
CA VAL A 126 -8.99 9.95 -13.14
C VAL A 126 -7.85 9.06 -13.62
N ASP A 127 -8.00 7.74 -13.48
CA ASP A 127 -7.03 6.75 -13.95
C ASP A 127 -6.80 6.91 -15.47
N VAL A 128 -7.87 6.87 -16.27
CA VAL A 128 -7.80 7.03 -17.73
C VAL A 128 -7.18 8.36 -18.16
N ALA A 129 -7.46 9.46 -17.45
CA ALA A 129 -6.88 10.76 -17.76
C ALA A 129 -5.35 10.74 -17.62
N PHE A 130 -4.84 10.09 -16.57
CA PHE A 130 -3.41 9.97 -16.36
C PHE A 130 -2.79 8.87 -17.24
N SER A 131 -3.41 7.70 -17.40
CA SER A 131 -2.93 6.67 -18.32
C SER A 131 -2.72 7.24 -19.74
N ARG A 132 -3.59 8.17 -20.18
CA ARG A 132 -3.41 8.90 -21.45
C ARG A 132 -2.27 9.92 -21.44
N VAL A 133 -2.06 10.65 -20.34
CA VAL A 133 -0.93 11.57 -20.19
C VAL A 133 0.41 10.83 -20.15
N TYR A 134 0.42 9.64 -19.55
CA TYR A 134 1.62 8.81 -19.37
C TYR A 134 1.80 7.71 -20.43
N GLY A 135 0.85 7.56 -21.36
CA GLY A 135 0.91 6.55 -22.42
C GLY A 135 0.88 5.10 -21.91
N SER A 136 0.28 4.84 -20.75
CA SER A 136 0.12 3.49 -20.20
C SER A 136 -1.23 2.89 -20.60
N ASP A 137 -1.26 1.61 -20.96
CA ASP A 137 -2.50 0.87 -21.17
C ASP A 137 -2.96 0.26 -19.83
N PRO A 138 -4.17 0.56 -19.33
CA PRO A 138 -4.68 -0.09 -18.15
C PRO A 138 -4.84 -1.59 -18.43
N GLY A 139 -4.20 -2.44 -17.63
CA GLY A 139 -4.32 -3.90 -17.72
C GLY A 139 -5.79 -4.37 -17.68
N GLY A 140 -6.07 -5.58 -18.15
CA GLY A 140 -7.42 -6.10 -18.22
C GLY A 140 -8.16 -6.06 -16.86
N VAL A 141 -9.49 -5.90 -16.88
CA VAL A 141 -10.32 -5.79 -15.66
C VAL A 141 -10.11 -6.97 -14.71
N VAL A 142 -9.86 -8.17 -15.24
CA VAL A 142 -9.61 -9.38 -14.44
C VAL A 142 -8.27 -9.32 -13.70
N GLU A 143 -7.23 -8.79 -14.33
CA GLU A 143 -5.91 -8.57 -13.73
C GLU A 143 -6.02 -7.59 -12.55
N GLN A 144 -6.70 -6.46 -12.77
CA GLN A 144 -6.92 -5.45 -11.74
C GLN A 144 -7.70 -5.99 -10.54
N VAL A 145 -8.69 -6.86 -10.76
CA VAL A 145 -9.44 -7.51 -9.68
C VAL A 145 -8.55 -8.50 -8.92
N LYS A 146 -7.74 -9.30 -9.61
CA LYS A 146 -6.79 -10.25 -9.01
C LYS A 146 -5.77 -9.50 -8.12
N ASP A 147 -5.21 -8.41 -8.63
CA ASP A 147 -4.24 -7.58 -7.92
C ASP A 147 -4.91 -6.90 -6.72
N GLY A 148 -6.10 -6.34 -6.91
CA GLY A 148 -6.89 -5.75 -5.82
C GLY A 148 -7.19 -6.75 -4.71
N VAL A 149 -7.64 -7.96 -5.04
CA VAL A 149 -7.90 -9.03 -4.06
C VAL A 149 -6.62 -9.44 -3.34
N THR A 150 -5.49 -9.54 -4.06
CA THR A 150 -4.19 -9.90 -3.48
C THR A 150 -3.72 -8.82 -2.49
N VAL A 151 -3.81 -7.55 -2.88
CA VAL A 151 -3.46 -6.41 -2.03
C VAL A 151 -4.37 -6.33 -0.81
N LEU A 152 -5.69 -6.45 -0.99
CA LEU A 152 -6.64 -6.46 0.12
C LEU A 152 -6.42 -7.65 1.05
N GLY A 153 -6.10 -8.82 0.52
CA GLY A 153 -5.72 -10.01 1.29
C GLY A 153 -4.45 -9.78 2.10
N ALA A 154 -3.42 -9.17 1.52
CA ALA A 154 -2.19 -8.81 2.21
C ALA A 154 -2.43 -7.79 3.33
N ILE A 155 -3.25 -6.77 3.08
CA ILE A 155 -3.67 -5.78 4.09
C ILE A 155 -4.44 -6.47 5.22
N GLY A 156 -5.42 -7.30 4.89
CA GLY A 156 -6.21 -8.05 5.87
C GLY A 156 -5.35 -8.95 6.75
N LEU A 157 -4.40 -9.68 6.14
CA LEU A 157 -3.45 -10.51 6.86
C LEU A 157 -2.52 -9.67 7.75
N GLY A 158 -2.10 -8.49 7.29
CA GLY A 158 -1.36 -7.52 8.09
C GLY A 158 -2.14 -7.07 9.32
N ILE A 159 -3.42 -6.69 9.15
CA ILE A 159 -4.31 -6.28 10.25
C ILE A 159 -4.49 -7.40 11.27
N VAL A 160 -4.75 -8.63 10.81
CA VAL A 160 -4.86 -9.80 11.69
C VAL A 160 -3.54 -10.04 12.42
N GLY A 161 -2.40 -9.95 11.73
CA GLY A 161 -1.08 -10.08 12.31
C GLY A 161 -0.82 -9.05 13.42
N ILE A 162 -1.10 -7.77 13.17
CA ILE A 162 -1.00 -6.70 14.18
C ILE A 162 -1.93 -6.99 15.37
N SER A 163 -3.16 -7.42 15.10
CA SER A 163 -4.15 -7.70 16.15
C SER A 163 -3.72 -8.86 17.05
N VAL A 164 -3.21 -9.95 16.46
CA VAL A 164 -2.67 -11.10 17.20
C VAL A 164 -1.47 -10.68 18.04
N VAL A 165 -0.51 -9.96 17.45
CA VAL A 165 0.67 -9.44 18.16
C VAL A 165 0.26 -8.60 19.36
N THR A 166 -0.65 -7.66 19.16
CA THR A 166 -1.10 -6.72 20.21
C THR A 166 -1.78 -7.49 21.33
N THR A 167 -2.63 -8.47 21.00
CA THR A 167 -3.31 -9.34 21.97
C THR A 167 -2.32 -10.19 22.76
N VAL A 168 -1.35 -10.80 22.09
CA VAL A 168 -0.32 -11.64 22.72
C VAL A 168 0.54 -10.82 23.70
N ILE A 169 0.97 -9.61 23.30
CA ILE A 169 1.71 -8.70 24.18
C ILE A 169 0.88 -8.33 25.41
N ALA A 170 -0.41 -8.04 25.23
CA ALA A 170 -1.31 -7.68 26.32
C ALA A 170 -1.58 -8.83 27.30
N VAL A 171 -1.58 -10.08 26.84
CA VAL A 171 -1.91 -11.26 27.66
C VAL A 171 -0.71 -11.83 28.42
N ILE A 172 0.49 -11.79 27.84
CA ILE A 172 1.66 -12.52 28.38
C ILE A 172 2.47 -11.68 29.40
N ASP A 173 2.13 -10.39 29.59
CA ASP A 173 2.82 -9.45 30.51
C ASP A 173 4.36 -9.60 30.43
N LEU A 174 4.87 -9.57 29.20
CA LEU A 174 6.27 -9.89 28.91
C LEU A 174 7.20 -8.84 29.54
N PRO A 175 8.14 -9.23 30.42
CA PRO A 175 9.20 -8.33 30.83
C PRO A 175 9.95 -7.90 29.57
N PHE A 176 10.22 -6.60 29.42
CA PHE A 176 10.83 -5.98 28.23
C PHE A 176 9.93 -5.91 26.98
N ALA A 177 8.60 -6.01 27.09
CA ALA A 177 7.67 -5.82 25.96
C ALA A 177 7.93 -4.53 25.16
N GLY A 178 8.28 -3.43 25.82
CA GLY A 178 8.64 -2.17 25.17
C GLY A 178 9.89 -2.26 24.28
N LEU A 179 10.83 -3.16 24.58
CA LEU A 179 12.06 -3.39 23.79
C LEU A 179 11.81 -4.32 22.60
N LEU A 180 10.84 -5.23 22.71
CA LEU A 180 10.43 -6.15 21.64
C LEU A 180 9.46 -5.50 20.65
N SER A 181 8.65 -4.53 21.10
CA SER A 181 7.67 -3.82 20.27
C SER A 181 8.19 -3.37 18.89
N PRO A 182 9.36 -2.69 18.76
CA PRO A 182 9.86 -2.27 17.46
C PRO A 182 10.29 -3.44 16.57
N VAL A 183 10.82 -4.53 17.15
CA VAL A 183 11.19 -5.74 16.40
C VAL A 183 9.94 -6.42 15.88
N VAL A 184 8.91 -6.55 16.71
CA VAL A 184 7.65 -7.17 16.31
C VAL A 184 6.96 -6.32 15.24
N LEU A 185 6.91 -5.01 15.40
CA LEU A 185 6.37 -4.10 14.38
C LEU A 185 7.09 -4.27 13.04
N LEU A 186 8.43 -4.30 13.05
CA LEU A 186 9.22 -4.50 11.84
C LEU A 186 8.92 -5.86 11.17
N LEU A 187 8.83 -6.94 11.96
CA LEU A 187 8.49 -8.28 11.44
C LEU A 187 7.09 -8.32 10.84
N THR A 188 6.10 -7.76 11.52
CA THR A 188 4.73 -7.66 11.01
C THR A 188 4.68 -6.89 9.70
N LEU A 189 5.46 -5.81 9.60
CA LEU A 189 5.53 -4.99 8.40
C LEU A 189 6.24 -5.71 7.24
N CYS A 190 7.30 -6.48 7.53
CA CYS A 190 7.92 -7.36 6.55
C CYS A 190 6.93 -8.40 6.02
N VAL A 191 6.15 -9.03 6.89
CA VAL A 191 5.10 -9.99 6.48
C VAL A 191 4.04 -9.32 5.62
N ALA A 192 3.62 -8.10 5.98
CA ALA A 192 2.64 -7.33 5.22
C ALA A 192 3.16 -6.89 3.85
N PHE A 193 4.44 -6.47 3.75
CA PHE A 193 5.02 -5.97 2.51
C PHE A 193 5.57 -7.05 1.59
N PHE A 194 5.90 -8.24 2.09
CA PHE A 194 6.48 -9.31 1.29
C PHE A 194 5.65 -9.69 0.04
N PRO A 195 4.31 -9.85 0.11
CA PRO A 195 3.49 -10.14 -1.07
C PRO A 195 3.60 -9.10 -2.17
N PHE A 196 3.77 -7.81 -1.82
CA PHE A 196 3.93 -6.74 -2.80
C PHE A 196 5.23 -6.89 -3.61
N TYR A 197 6.31 -7.37 -2.98
CA TYR A 197 7.59 -7.56 -3.66
C TYR A 197 7.74 -8.91 -4.35
N TYR A 198 6.92 -9.90 -3.98
CA TYR A 198 7.00 -11.25 -4.54
C TYR A 198 5.95 -11.50 -5.64
N VAL A 199 4.73 -10.98 -5.49
CA VAL A 199 3.59 -11.31 -6.39
C VAL A 199 3.39 -10.27 -7.48
N LEU A 200 3.49 -8.97 -7.15
CA LEU A 200 3.26 -7.88 -8.12
C LEU A 200 4.23 -7.82 -9.31
N PRO A 201 5.49 -8.30 -9.21
CA PRO A 201 6.40 -8.17 -10.35
C PRO A 201 6.01 -8.94 -11.62
N ASP A 202 4.89 -9.68 -11.66
CA ASP A 202 4.42 -10.48 -12.82
C ASP A 202 5.55 -11.29 -13.49
N ARG A 203 6.40 -11.88 -12.64
CA ARG A 203 7.55 -12.69 -13.05
C ARG A 203 7.49 -14.04 -12.39
N ASP A 204 7.33 -15.07 -13.21
CA ASP A 204 7.18 -16.46 -12.78
C ASP A 204 8.47 -17.06 -12.16
N ASP A 205 9.61 -16.39 -12.32
CA ASP A 205 10.95 -16.87 -11.95
C ASP A 205 11.53 -16.24 -10.68
N LEU A 206 10.76 -15.42 -9.97
CA LEU A 206 11.26 -14.63 -8.85
C LEU A 206 11.45 -15.50 -7.59
N SER A 207 12.68 -15.53 -7.07
CA SER A 207 13.00 -16.27 -5.84
C SER A 207 12.54 -15.49 -4.60
N PRO A 208 12.01 -16.14 -3.54
CA PRO A 208 11.64 -15.45 -2.30
C PRO A 208 12.77 -14.60 -1.70
N ARG A 209 14.03 -15.01 -1.93
CA ARG A 209 15.21 -14.29 -1.44
C ARG A 209 15.47 -12.97 -2.16
N GLU A 210 14.96 -12.82 -3.38
CA GLU A 210 15.12 -11.60 -4.19
C GLU A 210 14.12 -10.52 -3.76
N ALA A 211 12.98 -10.91 -3.18
CA ALA A 211 11.98 -9.99 -2.62
C ALA A 211 12.33 -9.45 -1.23
N LEU A 212 13.17 -10.18 -0.46
CA LEU A 212 13.51 -9.81 0.92
C LEU A 212 14.22 -8.45 1.07
N PRO A 213 15.21 -8.06 0.24
CA PRO A 213 15.90 -6.79 0.41
C PRO A 213 14.95 -5.60 0.27
N GLY A 214 14.06 -5.64 -0.73
CA GLY A 214 13.03 -4.61 -0.94
C GLY A 214 12.02 -4.56 0.20
N THR A 215 11.56 -5.73 0.66
CA THR A 215 10.62 -5.87 1.78
C THR A 215 11.19 -5.25 3.07
N VAL A 216 12.43 -5.60 3.43
CA VAL A 216 13.09 -5.08 4.63
C VAL A 216 13.33 -3.58 4.50
N PHE A 217 13.78 -3.11 3.33
CA PHE A 217 13.99 -1.68 3.09
C PHE A 217 12.69 -0.88 3.26
N ALA A 218 11.59 -1.35 2.69
CA ALA A 218 10.27 -0.73 2.83
C ALA A 218 9.80 -0.72 4.29
N ALA A 219 9.96 -1.85 5.00
CA ALA A 219 9.57 -1.97 6.39
C ALA A 219 10.34 -1.01 7.31
N VAL A 220 11.66 -0.89 7.10
CA VAL A 220 12.50 0.05 7.84
C VAL A 220 12.14 1.49 7.50
N GLY A 221 11.96 1.82 6.22
CA GLY A 221 11.59 3.16 5.78
C GLY A 221 10.26 3.62 6.37
N TRP A 222 9.25 2.75 6.36
CA TRP A 222 7.95 3.03 6.98
C TRP A 222 8.06 3.23 8.49
N THR A 223 8.83 2.38 9.18
CA THR A 223 9.04 2.50 10.63
C THR A 223 9.69 3.85 10.97
N ALA A 224 10.69 4.26 10.18
CA ALA A 224 11.35 5.55 10.34
C ALA A 224 10.38 6.72 10.11
N LEU A 225 9.57 6.66 9.04
CA LEU A 225 8.54 7.66 8.75
C LEU A 225 7.52 7.78 9.89
N GLY A 226 6.99 6.66 10.36
CA GLY A 226 6.04 6.63 11.48
C GLY A 226 6.63 7.20 12.77
N THR A 227 7.90 6.90 13.05
CA THR A 227 8.62 7.45 14.21
C THR A 227 8.77 8.97 14.11
N VAL A 228 9.22 9.47 12.96
CA VAL A 228 9.37 10.92 12.70
C VAL A 228 8.02 11.63 12.80
N PHE A 229 6.97 11.06 12.21
CA PHE A 229 5.62 11.61 12.29
C PHE A 229 5.09 11.63 13.73
N GLY A 230 5.33 10.58 14.51
CA GLY A 230 4.97 10.54 15.93
C GLY A 230 5.63 11.64 16.75
N VAL A 231 6.91 11.91 16.50
CA VAL A 231 7.64 13.03 17.13
C VAL A 231 7.03 14.37 16.72
N TYR A 232 6.76 14.57 15.42
CA TYR A 232 6.12 15.78 14.92
C TYR A 232 4.75 16.02 15.58
N ALA A 233 3.87 15.01 15.58
CA ALA A 233 2.53 15.10 16.15
C ALA A 233 2.56 15.37 17.67
N GLY A 234 3.49 14.74 18.40
CA GLY A 234 3.68 15.01 19.83
C GLY A 234 4.21 16.41 20.13
N SER A 235 4.88 17.06 19.17
CA SER A 235 5.38 18.44 19.28
C SER A 235 4.40 19.51 18.79
N ALA A 236 3.36 19.12 18.04
CA ALA A 236 2.37 20.01 17.44
C ALA A 236 1.16 20.29 18.37
N GLY A 237 1.29 20.01 19.67
CA GLY A 237 0.31 20.31 20.70
C GLY A 237 0.15 21.80 20.99
#